data_AF-A0A6B2L3M9-F1
#
_entry.id   AF-A0A6B2L3M9-F1
#
_cell.length_a   1.000
_cell.length_b   1.000
_cell.length_c   1.000
_cell.angle_alpha   90.00
_cell.angle_beta   90.00
_cell.angle_gamma   90.00
#
_symmetry.space_group_name_H-M   'P 1'
#
loop_
_entity.id
_entity.type
_entity.pdbx_description
1 polymer ?
#
loop_
_entity_poly.entity_id
_entity_poly.type
_entity_poly.pdbx_seq_one_letter_code
_entity_poly.pdbx_strand_id
1 'polypeptide(L)'
;MGGDEWDDILYESDCFCNLLSLPELEKKLDINFICDFFLEALQLIADKSNPLIPDTQTEKADPSQIMILQTVLHLIENFGEKIIVNIDIIKISLFLNNMLMSKDEEILTLSLTLLAALLSGVVEIKKEEEIIIYDLLDRLNELKSHSNTQIIQTATDLYDKIYKRDGWTSEKLHQEKKFHFSESDETFKNIMKDIQDPLLPVRAHGLISIRRLVLSKDPYFYKNVDAILELLENQCYDDDDYIYLGAIAAFSAIGDVLIDKALPLLGQILLNNSPNKKRPSELRLKISEAIQKIALRLGELLPHHVSKFFGFLFVGLRDSDPLIIASCLSIIAQLCRQLEDTGIGPYLEEVLLAVMNILRLPHPDVNVHRAAIIVLNDILGGVGCSVSVIAHHLRPIYEQLVVLRESHPDDLCRLHAEATILNLTLLMKQLLTPDDQD
;
A
#
# COMPACT_ATOMS: atom_id res chain seq x y z
N MET A 1 46.38 20.75 14.10
CA MET A 1 45.81 20.22 15.34
C MET A 1 46.77 19.14 15.78
N GLY A 2 47.45 19.39 16.89
CA GLY A 2 48.50 18.52 17.45
C GLY A 2 47.88 17.35 18.21
N GLY A 3 48.68 16.32 18.52
CA GLY A 3 48.20 15.12 19.23
C GLY A 3 47.47 15.41 20.55
N ASP A 4 47.84 16.47 21.25
CA ASP A 4 47.25 16.82 22.55
C ASP A 4 45.76 17.22 22.48
N GLU A 5 45.29 17.88 21.40
CA GLU A 5 43.86 18.21 21.23
C GLU A 5 42.99 16.98 20.97
N TRP A 6 43.58 15.92 20.38
CA TRP A 6 42.87 14.67 20.09
C TRP A 6 42.70 13.81 21.33
N ASP A 7 43.73 13.77 22.18
CA ASP A 7 43.69 13.05 23.46
C ASP A 7 42.68 13.69 24.42
N ASP A 8 42.53 15.03 24.41
CA ASP A 8 41.54 15.74 25.22
C ASP A 8 40.09 15.45 24.78
N ILE A 9 39.80 15.42 23.46
CA ILE A 9 38.45 15.11 22.93
C ILE A 9 38.06 13.67 23.23
N LEU A 10 38.99 12.72 23.04
CA LEU A 10 38.79 11.31 23.38
C LEU A 10 38.52 11.15 24.88
N TYR A 11 39.28 11.86 25.72
CA TYR A 11 39.11 11.86 27.17
C TYR A 11 37.75 12.42 27.62
N GLU A 12 37.26 13.50 26.99
CA GLU A 12 35.94 14.08 27.30
C GLU A 12 34.78 13.17 26.87
N SER A 13 34.85 12.54 25.69
CA SER A 13 33.88 11.54 25.23
C SER A 13 33.83 10.33 26.16
N ASP A 14 35.00 9.80 26.53
CA ASP A 14 35.10 8.67 27.45
C ASP A 14 34.61 9.06 28.85
N CYS A 15 34.88 10.27 29.34
CA CYS A 15 34.37 10.75 30.61
C CYS A 15 32.83 10.83 30.60
N PHE A 16 32.26 11.38 29.54
CA PHE A 16 30.80 11.48 29.39
C PHE A 16 30.13 10.11 29.33
N CYS A 17 30.69 9.18 28.56
CA CYS A 17 30.11 7.86 28.44
C CYS A 17 30.36 6.98 29.68
N ASN A 18 31.49 7.12 30.36
CA ASN A 18 31.73 6.50 31.67
C ASN A 18 30.74 7.05 32.72
N LEU A 19 30.41 8.34 32.67
CA LEU A 19 29.40 8.95 33.55
C LEU A 19 28.01 8.35 33.30
N LEU A 20 27.62 8.18 32.03
CA LEU A 20 26.35 7.54 31.65
C LEU A 20 26.29 6.07 32.09
N SER A 21 27.43 5.39 32.13
CA SER A 21 27.57 3.97 32.48
C SER A 21 27.70 3.71 33.99
N LEU A 22 27.70 4.77 34.82
CA LEU A 22 27.73 4.61 36.27
C LEU A 22 26.43 3.93 36.76
N PRO A 23 26.48 2.86 37.57
CA PRO A 23 25.30 2.13 38.02
C PRO A 23 24.26 2.98 38.79
N GLU A 24 24.69 4.12 39.35
CA GLU A 24 23.84 5.08 40.05
C GLU A 24 23.11 6.04 39.10
N LEU A 25 23.72 6.38 37.96
CA LEU A 25 23.09 7.14 36.88
C LEU A 25 22.24 6.23 36.00
N GLU A 26 22.66 5.00 35.70
CA GLU A 26 21.90 4.04 34.90
C GLU A 26 20.53 3.71 35.52
N LYS A 27 20.44 3.69 36.86
CA LYS A 27 19.16 3.52 37.58
C LYS A 27 18.26 4.77 37.59
N LYS A 28 18.80 5.93 37.21
CA LYS A 28 18.10 7.24 37.26
C LYS A 28 17.88 7.84 35.88
N LEU A 29 18.68 7.49 34.87
CA LEU A 29 18.47 7.90 33.49
C LEU A 29 17.36 7.06 32.87
N ASP A 30 16.41 7.74 32.27
CA ASP A 30 15.41 7.12 31.44
C ASP A 30 16.09 6.55 30.17
N ILE A 31 15.85 5.28 29.85
CA ILE A 31 16.34 4.67 28.62
C ILE A 31 15.84 5.43 27.38
N ASN A 32 14.67 6.05 27.47
CA ASN A 32 14.13 6.90 26.42
C ASN A 32 15.02 8.13 26.18
N PHE A 33 15.59 8.73 27.23
CA PHE A 33 16.50 9.87 27.09
C PHE A 33 17.79 9.47 26.36
N ILE A 34 18.34 8.30 26.68
CA ILE A 34 19.53 7.77 25.99
C ILE A 34 19.21 7.49 24.50
N CYS A 35 18.02 6.93 24.23
CA CYS A 35 17.56 6.67 22.86
C CYS A 35 17.35 7.97 22.06
N ASP A 36 16.71 8.98 22.65
CA ASP A 36 16.50 10.28 22.01
C ASP A 36 17.83 10.98 21.71
N PHE A 37 18.77 10.97 22.66
CA PHE A 37 20.10 11.51 22.47
C PHE A 37 20.87 10.78 21.36
N PHE A 38 20.78 9.45 21.33
CA PHE A 38 21.39 8.63 20.28
C PHE A 38 20.83 8.96 18.89
N LEU A 39 19.51 9.12 18.78
CA LEU A 39 18.85 9.49 17.52
C LEU A 39 19.24 10.90 17.06
N GLU A 40 19.31 11.86 17.98
CA GLU A 40 19.71 13.24 17.68
C GLU A 40 21.18 13.30 17.21
N ALA A 41 22.07 12.52 17.83
CA ALA A 41 23.45 12.38 17.41
C ALA A 41 23.58 11.74 16.01
N LEU A 42 22.82 10.68 15.73
CA LEU A 42 22.76 10.07 14.39
C LEU A 42 22.21 11.02 13.34
N GLN A 43 21.17 11.78 13.67
CA GLN A 43 20.58 12.77 12.76
C GLN A 43 21.59 13.87 12.40
N LEU A 44 22.36 14.38 13.37
CA LEU A 44 23.41 15.36 13.12
C LEU A 44 24.51 14.83 12.19
N ILE A 45 24.86 13.55 12.29
CA ILE A 45 25.81 12.90 11.37
C ILE A 45 25.19 12.73 9.98
N ALA A 46 23.94 12.25 9.91
CA ALA A 46 23.23 11.98 8.67
C ALA A 46 22.95 13.27 7.85
N ASP A 47 22.55 14.35 8.51
CA ASP A 47 22.27 15.64 7.86
C ASP A 47 23.53 16.22 7.22
N LYS A 48 24.69 16.11 7.88
CA LYS A 48 25.99 16.54 7.31
C LYS A 48 26.51 15.60 6.21
N SER A 49 25.95 14.40 6.08
CA SER A 49 26.30 13.41 5.05
C SER A 49 25.41 13.50 3.80
N ASN A 50 24.41 14.39 3.79
CA ASN A 50 23.42 14.48 2.72
C ASN A 50 24.02 15.16 1.45
N PRO A 51 24.04 14.48 0.28
CA PRO A 51 24.64 15.00 -0.95
C PRO A 51 23.92 16.21 -1.57
N LEU A 52 22.76 16.62 -1.04
CA LEU A 52 22.01 17.79 -1.50
C LEU A 52 22.45 19.10 -0.82
N ILE A 53 23.33 19.05 0.18
CA ILE A 53 23.89 20.24 0.84
C ILE A 53 25.25 20.55 0.20
N PRO A 54 25.45 21.72 -0.42
CA PRO A 54 26.71 22.02 -1.11
C PRO A 54 27.86 22.10 -0.10
N ASP A 55 28.93 21.34 -0.37
CA ASP A 55 30.19 21.30 0.39
C ASP A 55 30.70 22.73 0.69
N THR A 56 30.48 23.22 1.92
CA THR A 56 31.29 24.31 2.44
C THR A 56 32.66 23.73 2.77
N GLN A 57 33.58 23.91 1.83
CA GLN A 57 35.03 23.71 1.92
C GLN A 57 35.59 23.62 3.34
N THR A 58 35.76 22.41 3.85
CA THR A 58 36.83 22.05 4.79
C THR A 58 37.17 20.57 4.61
N GLU A 59 38.29 20.26 3.93
CA GLU A 59 38.88 18.91 3.80
C GLU A 59 39.44 18.37 5.14
N LYS A 60 38.93 18.84 6.28
CA LYS A 60 39.25 18.32 7.61
C LYS A 60 37.93 18.07 8.32
N ALA A 61 37.74 16.84 8.79
CA ALA A 61 36.62 16.48 9.64
C ALA A 61 36.51 17.49 10.79
N ASP A 62 35.31 18.06 10.97
CA ASP A 62 35.01 19.02 12.04
C ASP A 62 35.26 18.30 13.38
N PRO A 63 36.10 18.83 14.29
CA PRO A 63 36.36 18.21 15.58
C PRO A 63 35.08 17.83 16.34
N SER A 64 34.01 18.60 16.12
CA SER A 64 32.68 18.34 16.67
C SER A 64 32.03 17.09 16.08
N GLN A 65 32.23 16.79 14.79
CA GLN A 65 31.72 15.56 14.16
C GLN A 65 32.40 14.31 14.71
N ILE A 66 33.71 14.38 14.93
CA ILE A 66 34.48 13.23 15.43
C ILE A 66 34.11 12.94 16.88
N MET A 67 33.92 13.98 17.70
CA MET A 67 33.40 13.83 19.05
C MET A 67 32.01 13.17 19.07
N ILE A 68 31.10 13.59 18.17
CA ILE A 68 29.77 12.96 18.04
C ILE A 68 29.91 11.50 17.57
N LEU A 69 30.77 11.22 16.59
CA LEU A 69 31.01 9.86 16.08
C LEU A 69 31.53 8.93 17.19
N GLN A 70 32.51 9.38 17.96
CA GLN A 70 33.07 8.66 19.11
C GLN A 70 32.03 8.44 20.21
N THR A 71 31.19 9.44 20.47
CA THR A 71 30.08 9.31 21.43
C THR A 71 29.08 8.26 20.97
N VAL A 72 28.71 8.24 19.69
CA VAL A 72 27.79 7.23 19.13
C VAL A 72 28.40 5.83 19.19
N LEU A 73 29.69 5.68 18.84
CA LEU A 73 30.40 4.40 18.96
C LEU A 73 30.37 3.88 20.41
N HIS A 74 30.72 4.72 21.38
CA HIS A 74 30.74 4.33 22.78
C HIS A 74 29.34 4.02 23.33
N LEU A 75 28.30 4.71 22.85
CA LEU A 75 26.89 4.38 23.17
C LEU A 75 26.48 3.01 22.62
N ILE A 76 26.92 2.66 21.41
CA ILE A 76 26.67 1.32 20.83
C ILE A 76 27.41 0.25 21.65
N GLU A 77 28.66 0.51 22.04
CA GLU A 77 29.46 -0.45 22.82
C GLU A 77 28.88 -0.73 24.21
N ASN A 78 28.39 0.30 24.92
CA ASN A 78 27.90 0.14 26.29
C ASN A 78 26.39 -0.12 26.40
N PHE A 79 25.59 0.41 25.48
CA PHE A 79 24.12 0.39 25.55
C PHE A 79 23.45 -0.21 24.31
N GLY A 80 24.23 -0.71 23.34
CA GLY A 80 23.76 -1.09 22.00
C GLY A 80 22.50 -1.94 21.98
N GLU A 81 22.44 -3.05 22.74
CA GLU A 81 21.25 -3.91 22.78
C GLU A 81 20.02 -3.18 23.33
N LYS A 82 20.18 -2.37 24.38
CA LYS A 82 19.07 -1.62 25.00
C LYS A 82 18.58 -0.48 24.11
N ILE A 83 19.49 0.19 23.41
CA ILE A 83 19.19 1.24 22.44
C ILE A 83 18.44 0.66 21.24
N ILE A 84 18.96 -0.43 20.67
CA ILE A 84 18.41 -1.06 19.47
C ILE A 84 17.00 -1.64 19.71
N VAL A 85 16.72 -2.19 20.90
CA VAL A 85 15.38 -2.71 21.26
C VAL A 85 14.33 -1.60 21.43
N ASN A 86 14.72 -0.42 21.91
CA ASN A 86 13.79 0.64 22.27
C ASN A 86 13.62 1.72 21.19
N ILE A 87 14.39 1.66 20.10
CA ILE A 87 14.32 2.62 19.00
C ILE A 87 13.51 2.07 17.82
N ASP A 88 12.78 2.98 17.17
CA ASP A 88 12.09 2.74 15.92
C ASP A 88 13.08 2.40 14.77
N ILE A 89 13.01 1.16 14.27
CA ILE A 89 13.83 0.63 13.18
C ILE A 89 13.70 1.49 11.92
N ILE A 90 12.53 2.09 11.68
CA ILE A 90 12.28 2.97 10.52
C ILE A 90 13.21 4.18 10.58
N LYS A 91 13.32 4.81 11.75
CA LYS A 91 14.18 6.00 11.94
C LYS A 91 15.65 5.65 11.77
N ILE A 92 16.12 4.57 12.39
CA ILE A 92 17.52 4.14 12.24
C ILE A 92 17.83 3.80 10.78
N SER A 93 16.94 3.08 10.09
CA SER A 93 17.18 2.68 8.70
C SER A 93 17.24 3.88 7.75
N LEU A 94 16.47 4.95 8.00
CA LEU A 94 16.56 6.22 7.27
C LEU A 94 17.92 6.90 7.49
N PHE A 95 18.42 6.94 8.74
CA PHE A 95 19.74 7.48 9.03
C PHE A 95 20.85 6.65 8.38
N LEU A 96 20.75 5.32 8.44
CA LEU A 96 21.69 4.40 7.79
C LEU A 96 21.77 4.62 6.28
N ASN A 97 20.63 4.81 5.61
CA ASN A 97 20.63 5.07 4.17
C ASN A 97 21.41 6.35 3.81
N ASN A 98 21.27 7.42 4.61
CA ASN A 98 22.03 8.65 4.39
C ASN A 98 23.52 8.50 4.75
N MET A 99 23.84 7.80 5.84
CA MET A 99 25.22 7.60 6.29
C MET A 99 26.01 6.68 5.36
N LEU A 100 25.38 5.67 4.76
CA LEU A 100 25.98 4.76 3.77
C LEU A 100 26.33 5.47 2.45
N MET A 101 25.84 6.70 2.23
CA MET A 101 26.19 7.55 1.08
C MET A 101 27.41 8.43 1.35
N SER A 102 27.92 8.44 2.59
CA SER A 102 29.08 9.26 2.95
C SER A 102 30.35 8.80 2.24
N LYS A 103 31.24 9.75 1.94
CA LYS A 103 32.61 9.46 1.47
C LYS A 103 33.60 9.25 2.62
N ASP A 104 33.17 9.51 3.86
CA ASP A 104 34.00 9.37 5.04
C ASP A 104 33.99 7.91 5.52
N GLU A 105 35.18 7.30 5.55
CA GLU A 105 35.34 5.89 5.95
C GLU A 105 34.92 5.63 7.39
N GLU A 106 35.03 6.62 8.29
CA GLU A 106 34.63 6.47 9.69
C GLU A 106 33.09 6.43 9.83
N ILE A 107 32.38 7.26 9.05
CA ILE A 107 30.90 7.26 8.98
C ILE A 107 30.38 5.97 8.34
N LEU A 108 31.05 5.50 7.28
CA LEU A 108 30.73 4.21 6.65
C LEU A 108 30.94 3.04 7.63
N THR A 109 32.03 3.06 8.39
CA THR A 109 32.31 2.02 9.39
C THR A 109 31.27 2.03 10.51
N LEU A 110 30.88 3.21 11.00
CA LEU A 110 29.84 3.36 12.01
C LEU A 110 28.48 2.84 11.51
N SER A 111 28.08 3.22 10.29
CA SER A 111 26.80 2.78 9.71
C SER A 111 26.75 1.26 9.48
N LEU A 112 27.84 0.66 9.00
CA LEU A 112 27.93 -0.80 8.87
C LEU A 112 27.89 -1.50 10.23
N THR A 113 28.55 -0.95 11.25
CA THR A 113 28.54 -1.50 12.62
C THR A 113 27.13 -1.43 13.23
N LEU A 114 26.43 -0.31 13.03
CA LEU A 114 25.05 -0.14 13.49
C LEU A 114 24.08 -1.09 12.76
N LEU A 115 24.24 -1.27 11.44
CA LEU A 115 23.45 -2.23 10.67
C LEU A 115 23.72 -3.68 11.11
N ALA A 116 24.98 -4.02 11.39
CA ALA A 116 25.35 -5.32 11.94
C ALA A 116 24.67 -5.59 13.29
N ALA A 117 24.62 -4.55 14.14
CA ALA A 117 23.99 -4.62 15.44
C ALA A 117 22.46 -4.77 15.33
N LEU A 118 21.79 -4.06 14.40
CA LEU A 118 20.36 -4.28 14.10
C LEU A 118 20.07 -5.72 13.65
N LEU A 119 20.96 -6.27 12.82
CA LEU A 119 20.82 -7.62 12.26
C LEU A 119 21.33 -8.73 13.19
N SER A 120 21.75 -8.41 14.41
CA SER A 120 22.28 -9.37 15.40
C SER A 120 21.24 -10.40 15.86
N GLY A 121 19.94 -10.12 15.66
CA GLY A 121 18.82 -10.99 16.03
C GLY A 121 18.23 -10.72 17.41
N VAL A 122 18.69 -9.65 18.08
CA VAL A 122 18.17 -9.20 19.40
C VAL A 122 16.79 -8.54 19.26
N VAL A 123 16.45 -8.00 18.09
CA VAL A 123 15.17 -7.34 17.81
C VAL A 123 14.38 -8.14 16.78
N GLU A 124 13.09 -8.33 17.06
CA GLU A 124 12.14 -8.91 16.13
C GLU A 124 11.75 -7.85 15.09
N ILE A 125 12.34 -7.96 13.90
CA ILE A 125 12.09 -7.04 12.78
C ILE A 125 10.77 -7.46 12.12
N LYS A 126 9.80 -6.55 12.05
CA LYS A 126 8.52 -6.83 11.38
C LYS A 126 8.68 -6.81 9.87
N LYS A 127 7.76 -7.46 9.15
CA LYS A 127 7.82 -7.53 7.67
C LYS A 127 7.83 -6.16 6.99
N GLU A 128 7.15 -5.17 7.56
CA GLU A 128 7.11 -3.80 7.04
C GLU A 128 8.44 -3.05 7.26
N GLU A 129 9.15 -3.37 8.34
CA GLU A 129 10.46 -2.80 8.70
C GLU A 129 11.59 -3.47 7.88
N GLU A 130 11.42 -4.75 7.51
CA GLU A 130 12.37 -5.50 6.66
C GLU A 130 12.51 -4.89 5.25
N ILE A 131 11.46 -4.29 4.68
CA ILE A 131 11.51 -3.61 3.36
C ILE A 131 12.54 -2.47 3.36
N ILE A 132 12.59 -1.69 4.45
CA ILE A 132 13.47 -0.52 4.56
C ILE A 132 14.93 -0.96 4.71
N ILE A 133 15.16 -2.13 5.32
CA ILE A 133 16.49 -2.74 5.40
C ILE A 133 16.95 -3.24 4.02
N TYR A 134 16.03 -3.71 3.16
CA TYR A 134 16.35 -4.08 1.78
C TYR A 134 16.74 -2.89 0.90
N ASP A 135 16.19 -1.68 1.13
CA ASP A 135 16.63 -0.47 0.42
C ASP A 135 18.14 -0.18 0.63
N LEU A 136 18.74 -0.74 1.68
CA LEU A 136 20.17 -0.64 1.95
C LEU A 136 21.03 -1.61 1.11
N LEU A 137 20.44 -2.65 0.48
CA LEU A 137 21.18 -3.64 -0.31
C LEU A 137 21.91 -3.02 -1.50
N ASP A 138 21.28 -2.07 -2.18
CA ASP A 138 21.90 -1.37 -3.32
C ASP A 138 23.17 -0.65 -2.87
N ARG A 139 23.11 0.01 -1.70
CA ARG A 139 24.26 0.71 -1.09
C ARG A 139 25.34 -0.25 -0.64
N LEU A 140 24.97 -1.34 0.03
CA LEU A 140 25.92 -2.39 0.41
C LEU A 140 26.60 -3.00 -0.81
N ASN A 141 25.89 -3.13 -1.93
CA ASN A 141 26.44 -3.63 -3.17
C ASN A 141 27.41 -2.64 -3.84
N GLU A 142 27.11 -1.34 -3.81
CA GLU A 142 28.03 -0.27 -4.23
C GLU A 142 29.33 -0.31 -3.40
N LEU A 143 29.23 -0.50 -2.07
CA LEU A 143 30.37 -0.58 -1.15
C LEU A 143 31.27 -1.81 -1.36
N LYS A 144 30.83 -2.85 -2.09
CA LYS A 144 31.71 -3.97 -2.49
C LYS A 144 32.84 -3.54 -3.43
N SER A 145 32.72 -2.37 -4.05
CA SER A 145 33.74 -1.78 -4.92
C SER A 145 34.62 -0.72 -4.24
N HIS A 146 34.49 -0.56 -2.91
CA HIS A 146 35.23 0.42 -2.13
C HIS A 146 36.75 0.13 -2.07
N SER A 147 37.59 1.12 -1.75
CA SER A 147 39.04 0.96 -1.64
C SER A 147 39.48 0.25 -0.35
N ASN A 148 38.71 0.42 0.73
CA ASN A 148 39.00 -0.13 2.05
C ASN A 148 38.51 -1.59 2.18
N THR A 149 39.45 -2.51 2.46
CA THR A 149 39.18 -3.95 2.55
C THR A 149 38.24 -4.33 3.68
N GLN A 150 38.28 -3.61 4.82
CA GLN A 150 37.40 -3.90 5.96
C GLN A 150 35.95 -3.59 5.61
N ILE A 151 35.70 -2.42 5.01
CA ILE A 151 34.37 -1.98 4.53
C ILE A 151 33.81 -2.98 3.50
N ILE A 152 34.63 -3.42 2.54
CA ILE A 152 34.20 -4.43 1.55
C ILE A 152 33.76 -5.72 2.24
N GLN A 153 34.53 -6.19 3.22
CA GLN A 153 34.24 -7.45 3.90
C GLN A 153 32.96 -7.35 4.73
N THR A 154 32.81 -6.34 5.58
CA THR A 154 31.59 -6.14 6.37
C THR A 154 30.37 -5.86 5.50
N ALA A 155 30.49 -5.06 4.43
CA ALA A 155 29.39 -4.83 3.51
C ALA A 155 28.95 -6.12 2.80
N THR A 156 29.90 -6.98 2.42
CA THR A 156 29.60 -8.28 1.79
C THR A 156 28.92 -9.23 2.77
N ASP A 157 29.42 -9.32 4.01
CA ASP A 157 28.83 -10.19 5.04
C ASP A 157 27.42 -9.73 5.42
N LEU A 158 27.18 -8.42 5.54
CA LEU A 158 25.86 -7.86 5.81
C LEU A 158 24.91 -8.01 4.63
N TYR A 159 25.41 -7.80 3.41
CA TYR A 159 24.65 -8.04 2.18
C TYR A 159 24.16 -9.49 2.15
N ASP A 160 25.05 -10.46 2.39
CA ASP A 160 24.71 -11.87 2.40
C ASP A 160 23.75 -12.23 3.53
N LYS A 161 23.91 -11.62 4.72
CA LYS A 161 23.05 -11.85 5.88
C LYS A 161 21.63 -11.32 5.68
N ILE A 162 21.47 -10.19 4.99
CA ILE A 162 20.16 -9.65 4.59
C ILE A 162 19.58 -10.52 3.46
N TYR A 163 20.38 -10.82 2.44
CA TYR A 163 19.96 -11.56 1.25
C TYR A 163 19.51 -13.00 1.54
N LYS A 164 20.18 -13.70 2.46
CA LYS A 164 19.93 -15.12 2.80
C LYS A 164 18.94 -15.30 3.95
N ARG A 165 18.29 -14.24 4.42
CA ARG A 165 17.33 -14.33 5.52
C ARG A 165 16.10 -15.14 5.09
N ASP A 166 15.82 -16.24 5.79
CA ASP A 166 14.72 -17.17 5.47
C ASP A 166 13.36 -16.45 5.40
N GLY A 167 12.57 -16.74 4.35
CA GLY A 167 11.22 -16.22 4.15
C GLY A 167 11.01 -15.29 2.94
N TRP A 168 12.08 -14.91 2.23
CA TRP A 168 12.05 -13.87 1.19
C TRP A 168 12.47 -14.34 -0.22
N THR A 169 13.01 -15.56 -0.36
CA THR A 169 13.32 -16.16 -1.65
C THR A 169 12.12 -16.98 -2.14
N SER A 170 11.62 -16.69 -3.34
CA SER A 170 10.65 -17.58 -3.96
C SER A 170 11.37 -18.86 -4.39
N GLU A 171 11.08 -20.00 -3.75
CA GLU A 171 11.53 -21.34 -4.20
C GLU A 171 11.06 -21.67 -5.63
N LYS A 172 10.09 -20.91 -6.16
CA LYS A 172 9.64 -20.97 -7.54
C LYS A 172 10.11 -19.73 -8.27
N LEU A 173 11.24 -19.84 -8.97
CA LEU A 173 11.44 -19.06 -10.20
C LEU A 173 10.23 -19.38 -11.10
N HIS A 174 9.21 -18.51 -11.08
CA HIS A 174 8.07 -18.67 -11.97
C HIS A 174 8.63 -18.71 -13.39
N GLN A 175 8.45 -19.85 -14.06
CA GLN A 175 8.69 -19.96 -15.50
C GLN A 175 7.63 -19.09 -16.20
N GLU A 176 7.83 -17.79 -16.22
CA GLU A 176 6.92 -16.87 -16.88
C GLU A 176 7.21 -16.81 -18.38
N LYS A 177 6.12 -16.64 -19.14
CA LYS A 177 6.13 -16.39 -20.58
C LYS A 177 7.11 -15.26 -20.90
N LYS A 178 7.87 -15.41 -21.99
CA LYS A 178 8.65 -14.30 -22.54
C LYS A 178 7.69 -13.23 -23.06
N PHE A 179 7.59 -12.11 -22.35
CA PHE A 179 6.91 -10.92 -22.85
C PHE A 179 7.82 -10.19 -23.85
N HIS A 180 7.29 -9.85 -25.01
CA HIS A 180 8.02 -9.08 -26.02
C HIS A 180 7.70 -7.60 -25.87
N PHE A 181 8.70 -6.81 -25.49
CA PHE A 181 8.61 -5.35 -25.34
C PHE A 181 9.40 -4.63 -26.44
N SER A 182 9.00 -3.40 -26.80
CA SER A 182 9.72 -2.58 -27.76
C SER A 182 11.07 -2.12 -27.19
N GLU A 183 12.19 -2.39 -27.87
CA GLU A 183 13.52 -2.00 -27.41
C GLU A 183 13.80 -0.51 -27.65
N SER A 184 14.08 0.26 -26.57
CA SER A 184 15.06 1.37 -26.57
C SER A 184 15.19 2.14 -25.23
N ASP A 185 14.38 1.88 -24.20
CA ASP A 185 14.50 2.59 -22.91
C ASP A 185 15.27 1.77 -21.86
N GLU A 186 16.35 2.35 -21.33
CA GLU A 186 17.18 1.75 -20.28
C GLU A 186 16.44 1.66 -18.94
N THR A 187 15.61 2.65 -18.62
CA THR A 187 14.75 2.69 -17.43
C THR A 187 13.77 1.52 -17.47
N PHE A 188 13.06 1.35 -18.59
CA PHE A 188 12.10 0.26 -18.73
C PHE A 188 12.78 -1.12 -18.68
N LYS A 189 13.96 -1.26 -19.28
CA LYS A 189 14.75 -2.50 -19.19
C LYS A 189 15.12 -2.83 -17.75
N ASN A 190 15.49 -1.84 -16.94
CA ASN A 190 15.80 -2.06 -15.53
C ASN A 190 14.54 -2.46 -14.74
N ILE A 191 13.40 -1.79 -14.96
CA ILE A 191 12.13 -2.20 -14.34
C ILE A 191 11.79 -3.67 -14.66
N MET A 192 11.99 -4.10 -15.91
CA MET A 192 11.74 -5.50 -16.28
C MET A 192 12.72 -6.48 -15.63
N LYS A 193 13.98 -6.08 -15.40
CA LYS A 193 14.94 -6.90 -14.64
C LYS A 193 14.48 -7.06 -13.20
N ASP A 194 14.05 -5.95 -12.57
CA ASP A 194 13.58 -5.97 -11.19
C ASP A 194 12.40 -6.94 -11.01
N ILE A 195 11.43 -6.92 -11.92
CA ILE A 195 10.25 -7.81 -11.87
C ILE A 195 10.62 -9.29 -12.03
N GLN A 196 11.72 -9.58 -12.73
CA GLN A 196 12.22 -10.93 -12.95
C GLN A 196 13.23 -11.38 -11.88
N ASP A 197 13.54 -10.52 -10.91
CA ASP A 197 14.51 -10.83 -9.87
C ASP A 197 13.99 -11.96 -8.96
N PRO A 198 14.82 -12.90 -8.49
CA PRO A 198 14.39 -13.93 -7.54
C PRO A 198 13.96 -13.37 -6.17
N LEU A 199 14.39 -12.17 -5.81
CA LEU A 199 14.05 -11.50 -4.56
C LEU A 199 12.68 -10.83 -4.64
N LEU A 200 11.75 -11.22 -3.75
CA LEU A 200 10.42 -10.61 -3.65
C LEU A 200 10.43 -9.06 -3.47
N PRO A 201 11.30 -8.44 -2.66
CA PRO A 201 11.37 -6.98 -2.55
C PRO A 201 11.73 -6.30 -3.87
N VAL A 202 12.69 -6.87 -4.61
CA VAL A 202 13.14 -6.32 -5.89
C VAL A 202 12.03 -6.45 -6.93
N ARG A 203 11.34 -7.60 -6.96
CA ARG A 203 10.14 -7.77 -7.80
C ARG A 203 9.05 -6.75 -7.45
N ALA A 204 8.78 -6.56 -6.16
CA ALA A 204 7.81 -5.57 -5.69
C ALA A 204 8.21 -4.15 -6.07
N HIS A 205 9.49 -3.80 -5.96
CA HIS A 205 10.04 -2.52 -6.45
C HIS A 205 9.79 -2.33 -7.95
N GLY A 206 9.99 -3.38 -8.75
CA GLY A 206 9.66 -3.37 -10.18
C GLY A 206 8.18 -3.04 -10.45
N LEU A 207 7.26 -3.62 -9.69
CA LEU A 207 5.82 -3.33 -9.79
C LEU A 207 5.47 -1.89 -9.37
N ILE A 208 6.10 -1.38 -8.32
CA ILE A 208 5.99 0.04 -7.90
C ILE A 208 6.50 0.95 -9.01
N SER A 209 7.58 0.57 -9.68
CA SER A 209 8.17 1.33 -10.78
C SER A 209 7.28 1.33 -12.02
N ILE A 210 6.62 0.22 -12.37
CA ILE A 210 5.55 0.21 -13.38
C ILE A 210 4.45 1.19 -13.00
N ARG A 211 3.97 1.13 -11.75
CA ARG A 211 2.91 2.04 -11.30
C ARG A 211 3.31 3.51 -11.46
N ARG A 212 4.56 3.87 -11.12
CA ARG A 212 5.10 5.23 -11.33
C ARG A 212 5.13 5.61 -12.82
N LEU A 213 5.60 4.71 -13.68
CA LEU A 213 5.64 4.88 -15.15
C LEU A 213 4.24 5.14 -15.75
N VAL A 214 3.23 4.43 -15.24
CA VAL A 214 1.84 4.60 -15.65
C VAL A 214 1.32 5.98 -15.25
N LEU A 215 1.50 6.35 -13.97
CA LEU A 215 1.00 7.62 -13.44
C LEU A 215 1.72 8.85 -14.02
N SER A 216 3.00 8.72 -14.40
CA SER A 216 3.72 9.75 -15.15
C SER A 216 3.28 9.88 -16.61
N LYS A 217 2.37 9.00 -17.09
CA LYS A 217 1.89 8.94 -18.48
C LYS A 217 3.04 8.82 -19.47
N ASP A 218 4.02 7.98 -19.15
CA ASP A 218 5.22 7.82 -19.95
C ASP A 218 4.90 7.26 -21.37
N PRO A 219 5.49 7.81 -22.45
CA PRO A 219 5.29 7.31 -23.81
C PRO A 219 5.63 5.81 -24.00
N TYR A 220 6.59 5.27 -23.25
CA TYR A 220 6.96 3.86 -23.31
C TYR A 220 5.91 2.95 -22.69
N PHE A 221 5.20 3.42 -21.66
CA PHE A 221 4.04 2.70 -21.14
C PHE A 221 3.00 2.53 -22.25
N TYR A 222 2.64 3.59 -22.97
CA TYR A 222 1.65 3.50 -24.05
C TYR A 222 2.08 2.57 -25.19
N LYS A 223 3.38 2.51 -25.53
CA LYS A 223 3.92 1.59 -26.53
C LYS A 223 3.83 0.12 -26.12
N ASN A 224 3.85 -0.16 -24.83
CA ASN A 224 3.96 -1.53 -24.28
C ASN A 224 2.76 -1.93 -23.41
N VAL A 225 1.67 -1.17 -23.46
CA VAL A 225 0.54 -1.30 -22.53
C VAL A 225 -0.04 -2.72 -22.50
N ASP A 226 -0.16 -3.39 -23.66
CA ASP A 226 -0.76 -4.73 -23.73
C ASP A 226 0.14 -5.79 -23.08
N ALA A 227 1.46 -5.69 -23.26
CA ALA A 227 2.43 -6.57 -22.62
C ALA A 227 2.52 -6.33 -21.10
N ILE A 228 2.42 -5.07 -20.67
CA ILE A 228 2.37 -4.71 -19.25
C ILE A 228 1.09 -5.25 -18.60
N LEU A 229 -0.06 -5.17 -19.27
CA LEU A 229 -1.31 -5.72 -18.77
C LEU A 229 -1.24 -7.25 -18.62
N GLU A 230 -0.69 -7.97 -19.61
CA GLU A 230 -0.51 -9.43 -19.51
C GLU A 230 0.45 -9.79 -18.36
N LEU A 231 1.55 -9.03 -18.18
CA LEU A 231 2.47 -9.20 -17.06
C LEU A 231 1.76 -9.02 -15.72
N LEU A 232 1.06 -7.90 -15.53
CA LEU A 232 0.38 -7.61 -14.27
C LEU A 232 -0.74 -8.62 -13.97
N GLU A 233 -1.46 -9.08 -14.99
CA GLU A 233 -2.46 -10.15 -14.83
C GLU A 233 -1.81 -11.43 -14.29
N ASN A 234 -0.65 -11.83 -14.80
CA ASN A 234 0.06 -13.01 -14.30
C ASN A 234 0.53 -12.81 -12.84
N GLN A 235 1.10 -11.64 -12.54
CA GLN A 235 1.61 -11.30 -11.21
C GLN A 235 0.48 -11.20 -10.15
N CYS A 236 -0.77 -10.93 -10.55
CA CYS A 236 -1.93 -10.98 -9.64
C CYS A 236 -2.19 -12.38 -9.05
N TYR A 237 -1.65 -13.44 -9.64
CA TYR A 237 -1.82 -14.82 -9.16
C TYR A 237 -0.57 -15.37 -8.47
N ASP A 238 0.40 -14.51 -8.15
CA ASP A 238 1.57 -14.91 -7.37
C ASP A 238 1.16 -15.38 -5.97
N ASP A 239 1.93 -16.33 -5.40
CA ASP A 239 1.69 -16.87 -4.06
C ASP A 239 2.07 -15.84 -2.97
N ASP A 240 2.90 -14.84 -3.27
CA ASP A 240 3.34 -13.80 -2.33
C ASP A 240 2.46 -12.55 -2.29
N ASP A 241 2.22 -12.05 -1.08
CA ASP A 241 1.26 -10.98 -0.84
C ASP A 241 1.73 -9.61 -1.35
N TYR A 242 3.04 -9.33 -1.28
CA TYR A 242 3.60 -8.08 -1.76
C TYR A 242 3.56 -8.01 -3.29
N ILE A 243 3.79 -9.14 -3.95
CA ILE A 243 3.75 -9.21 -5.42
C ILE A 243 2.32 -9.05 -5.92
N TYR A 244 1.37 -9.83 -5.42
CA TYR A 244 -0.01 -9.73 -5.92
C TYR A 244 -0.62 -8.35 -5.60
N LEU A 245 -0.41 -7.79 -4.40
CA LEU A 245 -0.93 -6.45 -4.06
C LEU A 245 -0.24 -5.36 -4.87
N GLY A 246 1.06 -5.48 -5.10
CA GLY A 246 1.82 -4.58 -5.98
C GLY A 246 1.28 -4.59 -7.41
N ALA A 247 0.96 -5.78 -7.93
CA ALA A 247 0.40 -5.95 -9.26
C ALA A 247 -0.99 -5.31 -9.36
N ILE A 248 -1.89 -5.56 -8.38
CA ILE A 248 -3.22 -4.93 -8.32
C ILE A 248 -3.11 -3.40 -8.24
N ALA A 249 -2.16 -2.87 -7.45
CA ALA A 249 -1.94 -1.43 -7.34
C ALA A 249 -1.47 -0.80 -8.65
N ALA A 250 -0.57 -1.47 -9.39
CA ALA A 250 -0.15 -1.05 -10.72
C ALA A 250 -1.31 -1.14 -11.73
N PHE A 251 -2.09 -2.23 -11.71
CA PHE A 251 -3.28 -2.40 -12.55
C PHE A 251 -4.32 -1.31 -12.28
N SER A 252 -4.51 -0.95 -11.01
CA SER A 252 -5.40 0.13 -10.59
C SER A 252 -4.96 1.49 -11.14
N ALA A 253 -3.66 1.77 -11.14
CA ALA A 253 -3.12 2.97 -11.77
C ALA A 253 -3.32 2.99 -13.29
N ILE A 254 -3.26 1.83 -13.97
CA ILE A 254 -3.62 1.76 -15.39
C ILE A 254 -5.11 2.06 -15.57
N GLY A 255 -5.96 1.59 -14.65
CA GLY A 255 -7.38 1.95 -14.60
C GLY A 255 -7.63 3.45 -14.54
N ASP A 256 -6.77 4.20 -13.85
CA ASP A 256 -6.88 5.66 -13.71
C ASP A 256 -6.48 6.42 -14.99
N VAL A 257 -5.63 5.84 -15.83
CA VAL A 257 -5.07 6.50 -17.03
C VAL A 257 -5.69 5.98 -18.33
N LEU A 258 -5.95 4.67 -18.42
CA LEU A 258 -6.43 3.93 -19.59
C LEU A 258 -7.51 2.92 -19.18
N ILE A 259 -8.62 3.43 -18.66
CA ILE A 259 -9.74 2.61 -18.19
C ILE A 259 -10.27 1.64 -19.24
N ASP A 260 -10.29 2.04 -20.50
CA ASP A 260 -10.86 1.25 -21.60
C ASP A 260 -10.13 -0.07 -21.84
N LYS A 261 -8.84 -0.14 -21.47
CA LYS A 261 -8.06 -1.38 -21.52
C LYS A 261 -8.04 -2.12 -20.19
N ALA A 262 -7.93 -1.41 -19.07
CA ALA A 262 -7.81 -2.05 -17.76
C ALA A 262 -9.12 -2.64 -17.24
N LEU A 263 -10.23 -1.90 -17.36
CA LEU A 263 -11.50 -2.29 -16.74
C LEU A 263 -12.05 -3.63 -17.26
N PRO A 264 -12.01 -3.95 -18.58
CA PRO A 264 -12.43 -5.26 -19.07
C PRO A 264 -11.64 -6.42 -18.47
N LEU A 265 -10.32 -6.24 -18.27
CA LEU A 265 -9.46 -7.27 -17.69
C LEU A 265 -9.72 -7.44 -16.19
N LEU A 266 -9.83 -6.34 -15.44
CA LEU A 266 -10.21 -6.38 -14.02
C LEU A 266 -11.58 -7.04 -13.82
N GLY A 267 -12.56 -6.71 -14.68
CA GLY A 267 -13.88 -7.34 -14.67
C GLY A 267 -13.81 -8.85 -14.96
N GLN A 268 -12.95 -9.28 -15.89
CA GLN A 268 -12.72 -10.70 -16.15
C GLN A 268 -12.11 -11.40 -14.94
N ILE A 269 -11.09 -10.82 -14.30
CA ILE A 269 -10.46 -11.40 -13.10
C ILE A 269 -11.48 -11.51 -11.96
N LEU A 270 -12.31 -10.48 -11.75
CA LEU A 270 -13.38 -10.48 -10.74
C LEU A 270 -14.40 -11.61 -10.99
N LEU A 271 -14.78 -11.85 -12.24
CA LEU A 271 -15.77 -12.87 -12.60
C LEU A 271 -15.18 -14.29 -12.73
N ASN A 272 -13.85 -14.42 -12.79
CA ASN A 272 -13.21 -15.70 -13.01
C ASN A 272 -13.19 -16.53 -11.72
N ASN A 273 -14.17 -17.43 -11.59
CA ASN A 273 -14.24 -18.39 -10.50
C ASN A 273 -13.44 -19.67 -10.82
N SER A 274 -12.16 -19.55 -11.20
CA SER A 274 -11.33 -20.71 -11.53
C SER A 274 -11.02 -21.53 -10.26
N PRO A 275 -11.48 -22.79 -10.16
CA PRO A 275 -11.25 -23.62 -8.98
C PRO A 275 -9.79 -24.08 -8.83
N ASN A 276 -8.97 -23.88 -9.87
CA ASN A 276 -7.60 -24.40 -9.96
C ASN A 276 -6.52 -23.40 -9.54
N LYS A 277 -6.89 -22.22 -9.02
CA LYS A 277 -5.93 -21.25 -8.46
C LYS A 277 -6.10 -21.20 -6.94
N LYS A 278 -4.99 -21.15 -6.19
CA LYS A 278 -4.97 -21.27 -4.72
C LYS A 278 -5.77 -20.18 -3.98
N ARG A 279 -5.87 -18.97 -4.51
CA ARG A 279 -6.54 -17.81 -3.88
C ARG A 279 -7.56 -17.14 -4.81
N PRO A 280 -8.64 -17.83 -5.23
CA PRO A 280 -9.56 -17.25 -6.19
C PRO A 280 -10.47 -16.20 -5.54
N SER A 281 -11.08 -16.47 -4.38
CA SER A 281 -12.02 -15.54 -3.73
C SER A 281 -11.33 -14.28 -3.17
N GLU A 282 -10.21 -14.43 -2.47
CA GLU A 282 -9.46 -13.30 -1.90
C GLU A 282 -8.96 -12.34 -2.97
N LEU A 283 -8.34 -12.86 -4.04
CA LEU A 283 -7.91 -12.05 -5.18
C LEU A 283 -9.10 -11.31 -5.80
N ARG A 284 -10.21 -12.00 -6.04
CA ARG A 284 -11.43 -11.40 -6.61
C ARG A 284 -11.96 -10.25 -5.75
N LEU A 285 -11.94 -10.38 -4.42
CA LEU A 285 -12.31 -9.31 -3.49
C LEU A 285 -11.33 -8.13 -3.51
N LYS A 286 -10.03 -8.37 -3.70
CA LYS A 286 -9.05 -7.28 -3.85
C LYS A 286 -9.17 -6.57 -5.20
N ILE A 287 -9.51 -7.31 -6.25
CA ILE A 287 -9.81 -6.75 -7.56
C ILE A 287 -11.10 -5.92 -7.51
N SER A 288 -12.14 -6.37 -6.80
CA SER A 288 -13.36 -5.58 -6.64
C SER A 288 -13.10 -4.28 -5.88
N GLU A 289 -12.27 -4.30 -4.84
CA GLU A 289 -11.81 -3.09 -4.13
C GLU A 289 -11.04 -2.14 -5.07
N ALA A 290 -10.18 -2.67 -5.94
CA ALA A 290 -9.47 -1.87 -6.93
C ALA A 290 -10.40 -1.23 -7.97
N ILE A 291 -11.39 -1.98 -8.48
CA ILE A 291 -12.44 -1.50 -9.38
C ILE A 291 -13.24 -0.38 -8.72
N GLN A 292 -13.63 -0.58 -7.44
CA GLN A 292 -14.36 0.40 -6.66
C GLN A 292 -13.58 1.72 -6.52
N LYS A 293 -12.28 1.62 -6.24
CA LYS A 293 -11.37 2.76 -6.13
C LYS A 293 -11.17 3.48 -7.47
N ILE A 294 -11.07 2.76 -8.59
CA ILE A 294 -11.01 3.37 -9.94
C ILE A 294 -12.31 4.15 -10.21
N ALA A 295 -13.47 3.53 -9.95
CA ALA A 295 -14.77 4.20 -10.11
C ALA A 295 -14.86 5.49 -9.27
N LEU A 296 -14.37 5.45 -8.03
CA LEU A 296 -14.33 6.62 -7.16
C LEU A 296 -13.49 7.76 -7.76
N ARG A 297 -12.30 7.43 -8.27
CA ARG A 297 -11.35 8.42 -8.81
C ARG A 297 -11.73 9.00 -10.17
N LEU A 298 -12.59 8.33 -10.94
CA LEU A 298 -13.08 8.86 -12.21
C LEU A 298 -13.87 10.17 -12.05
N GLY A 299 -14.56 10.36 -10.92
CA GLY A 299 -15.39 11.54 -10.67
C GLY A 299 -16.33 11.84 -11.85
N GLU A 300 -16.22 13.05 -12.41
CA GLU A 300 -17.05 13.55 -13.50
C GLU A 300 -16.95 12.76 -14.81
N LEU A 301 -15.90 11.94 -15.01
CA LEU A 301 -15.75 11.09 -16.20
C LEU A 301 -16.57 9.79 -16.10
N LEU A 302 -17.07 9.45 -14.92
CA LEU A 302 -17.78 8.19 -14.67
C LEU A 302 -18.98 7.94 -15.61
N PRO A 303 -19.86 8.91 -15.92
CA PRO A 303 -21.02 8.69 -16.79
C PRO A 303 -20.66 8.12 -18.17
N HIS A 304 -19.47 8.43 -18.69
CA HIS A 304 -19.01 7.92 -19.99
C HIS A 304 -18.58 6.44 -19.95
N HIS A 305 -18.16 5.95 -18.78
CA HIS A 305 -17.65 4.59 -18.61
C HIS A 305 -18.59 3.67 -17.84
N VAL A 306 -19.67 4.19 -17.24
CA VAL A 306 -20.59 3.46 -16.37
C VAL A 306 -21.17 2.19 -17.01
N SER A 307 -21.46 2.21 -18.31
CA SER A 307 -21.95 1.05 -19.06
C SER A 307 -21.03 -0.16 -18.95
N LYS A 308 -19.72 0.09 -18.94
CA LYS A 308 -18.68 -0.94 -18.84
C LYS A 308 -18.63 -1.55 -17.45
N PHE A 309 -18.86 -0.75 -16.40
CA PHE A 309 -18.98 -1.25 -15.03
C PHE A 309 -20.21 -2.14 -14.86
N PHE A 310 -21.39 -1.63 -15.21
CA PHE A 310 -22.64 -2.38 -15.06
C PHE A 310 -22.63 -3.70 -15.84
N GLY A 311 -21.99 -3.73 -17.01
CA GLY A 311 -21.86 -4.93 -17.84
C GLY A 311 -21.34 -6.15 -17.08
N PHE A 312 -20.24 -6.03 -16.34
CA PHE A 312 -19.71 -7.15 -15.55
C PHE A 312 -20.30 -7.23 -14.13
N LEU A 313 -20.69 -6.11 -13.52
CA LEU A 313 -21.24 -6.11 -12.16
C LEU A 313 -22.56 -6.88 -12.07
N PHE A 314 -23.45 -6.74 -13.06
CA PHE A 314 -24.71 -7.51 -13.09
C PHE A 314 -24.49 -9.01 -13.29
N VAL A 315 -23.41 -9.40 -13.98
CA VAL A 315 -23.01 -10.81 -14.07
C VAL A 315 -22.52 -11.30 -12.70
N GLY A 316 -21.74 -10.49 -11.99
CA GLY A 316 -21.24 -10.80 -10.64
C GLY A 316 -22.33 -10.96 -9.58
N LEU A 317 -23.53 -10.38 -9.78
CA LEU A 317 -24.68 -10.62 -8.90
C LEU A 317 -25.20 -12.07 -8.92
N ARG A 318 -24.73 -12.89 -9.88
CA ARG A 318 -25.08 -14.30 -10.02
C ARG A 318 -23.95 -15.23 -9.58
N ASP A 319 -22.94 -14.70 -8.89
CA ASP A 319 -21.80 -15.49 -8.44
C ASP A 319 -22.21 -16.57 -7.43
N SER A 320 -21.43 -17.63 -7.34
CA SER A 320 -21.62 -18.65 -6.31
C SER A 320 -21.15 -18.19 -4.92
N ASP A 321 -20.20 -17.26 -4.86
CA ASP A 321 -19.66 -16.71 -3.63
C ASP A 321 -20.47 -15.48 -3.18
N PRO A 322 -21.18 -15.54 -2.03
CA PRO A 322 -21.99 -14.43 -1.55
C PRO A 322 -21.18 -13.15 -1.25
N LEU A 323 -19.90 -13.26 -0.90
CA LEU A 323 -19.06 -12.09 -0.66
C LEU A 323 -18.80 -11.31 -1.95
N ILE A 324 -18.68 -12.00 -3.08
CA ILE A 324 -18.54 -11.36 -4.39
C ILE A 324 -19.84 -10.67 -4.78
N ILE A 325 -20.99 -11.31 -4.56
CA ILE A 325 -22.30 -10.67 -4.79
C ILE A 325 -22.41 -9.37 -3.97
N ALA A 326 -22.11 -9.45 -2.67
CA ALA A 326 -22.15 -8.28 -1.78
C ALA A 326 -21.17 -7.18 -2.21
N SER A 327 -19.99 -7.55 -2.68
CA SER A 327 -18.99 -6.61 -3.21
C SER A 327 -19.46 -5.94 -4.49
N CYS A 328 -20.04 -6.68 -5.44
CA CYS A 328 -20.63 -6.12 -6.66
C CYS A 328 -21.78 -5.15 -6.33
N LEU A 329 -22.66 -5.49 -5.37
CA LEU A 329 -23.70 -4.58 -4.87
C LEU A 329 -23.11 -3.31 -4.26
N SER A 330 -22.02 -3.40 -3.49
CA SER A 330 -21.35 -2.22 -2.92
C SER A 330 -20.80 -1.28 -4.00
N ILE A 331 -20.24 -1.84 -5.09
CA ILE A 331 -19.79 -1.05 -6.24
C ILE A 331 -20.99 -0.40 -6.94
N ILE A 332 -22.07 -1.15 -7.18
CA ILE A 332 -23.31 -0.60 -7.76
C ILE A 332 -23.83 0.56 -6.91
N ALA A 333 -23.95 0.40 -5.59
CA ALA A 333 -24.36 1.46 -4.69
C ALA A 333 -23.49 2.71 -4.85
N GLN A 334 -22.16 2.53 -4.90
CA GLN A 334 -21.24 3.65 -5.10
C GLN A 334 -21.43 4.33 -6.45
N LEU A 335 -21.56 3.57 -7.54
CA LEU A 335 -21.82 4.13 -8.86
C LEU A 335 -23.12 4.95 -8.85
N CYS A 336 -24.18 4.43 -8.23
CA CYS A 336 -25.44 5.15 -8.08
C CYS A 336 -25.24 6.49 -7.36
N ARG A 337 -24.49 6.52 -6.24
CA ARG A 337 -24.18 7.75 -5.51
C ARG A 337 -23.37 8.76 -6.33
N GLN A 338 -22.44 8.30 -7.18
CA GLN A 338 -21.56 9.19 -7.95
C GLN A 338 -22.19 9.74 -9.24
N LEU A 339 -23.22 9.10 -9.78
CA LEU A 339 -23.82 9.48 -11.07
C LEU A 339 -24.85 10.61 -10.97
N GLU A 340 -25.31 10.94 -9.75
CA GLU A 340 -26.31 11.97 -9.45
C GLU A 340 -27.48 11.96 -10.48
N ASP A 341 -28.08 13.13 -10.75
CA ASP A 341 -29.34 13.27 -11.49
C ASP A 341 -29.24 12.94 -12.99
N THR A 342 -28.02 12.92 -13.55
CA THR A 342 -27.82 12.90 -15.02
C THR A 342 -27.32 11.58 -15.57
N GLY A 343 -26.76 10.69 -14.74
CA GLY A 343 -26.05 9.49 -15.21
C GLY A 343 -26.76 8.15 -15.01
N ILE A 344 -27.63 8.02 -13.98
CA ILE A 344 -28.20 6.70 -13.63
C ILE A 344 -29.39 6.28 -14.50
N GLY A 345 -30.13 7.25 -15.06
CA GLY A 345 -31.46 7.04 -15.64
C GLY A 345 -31.59 5.80 -16.54
N PRO A 346 -30.66 5.57 -17.48
CA PRO A 346 -30.70 4.40 -18.37
C PRO A 346 -30.52 3.03 -17.71
N TYR A 347 -30.01 2.98 -16.47
CA TYR A 347 -29.70 1.73 -15.75
C TYR A 347 -30.58 1.53 -14.51
N LEU A 348 -31.40 2.52 -14.16
CA LEU A 348 -32.16 2.54 -12.91
C LEU A 348 -33.13 1.36 -12.81
N GLU A 349 -33.82 1.04 -13.91
CA GLU A 349 -34.77 -0.07 -13.96
C GLU A 349 -34.06 -1.41 -13.72
N GLU A 350 -32.93 -1.64 -14.40
CA GLU A 350 -32.11 -2.85 -14.24
C GLU A 350 -31.55 -2.98 -12.83
N VAL A 351 -31.07 -1.88 -12.23
CA VAL A 351 -30.56 -1.88 -10.85
C VAL A 351 -31.68 -2.19 -9.86
N LEU A 352 -32.84 -1.51 -9.96
CA LEU A 352 -33.97 -1.75 -9.07
C LEU A 352 -34.49 -3.18 -9.20
N LEU A 353 -34.62 -3.69 -10.43
CA LEU A 353 -35.03 -5.07 -10.67
C LEU A 353 -34.05 -6.07 -10.07
N ALA A 354 -32.74 -5.87 -10.24
CA ALA A 354 -31.71 -6.74 -9.69
C ALA A 354 -31.74 -6.76 -8.16
N VAL A 355 -31.81 -5.59 -7.52
CA VAL A 355 -31.87 -5.45 -6.06
C VAL A 355 -33.15 -6.08 -5.51
N MET A 356 -34.31 -5.80 -6.11
CA MET A 356 -35.58 -6.36 -5.67
C MET A 356 -35.63 -7.88 -5.81
N ASN A 357 -35.02 -8.45 -6.85
CA ASN A 357 -34.91 -9.90 -6.98
C ASN A 357 -34.07 -10.52 -5.87
N ILE A 358 -32.96 -9.88 -5.49
CA ILE A 358 -32.10 -10.33 -4.39
C ILE A 358 -32.84 -10.27 -3.05
N LEU A 359 -33.53 -9.16 -2.76
CA LEU A 359 -34.29 -8.96 -1.51
C LEU A 359 -35.46 -9.94 -1.33
N ARG A 360 -35.97 -10.52 -2.43
CA ARG A 360 -37.06 -11.50 -2.43
C ARG A 360 -36.58 -12.93 -2.24
N LEU A 361 -35.27 -13.18 -2.27
CA LEU A 361 -34.74 -14.53 -2.06
C LEU A 361 -35.02 -14.94 -0.61
N PRO A 362 -35.52 -16.16 -0.36
CA PRO A 362 -35.92 -16.60 0.97
C PRO A 362 -34.72 -16.81 1.92
N HIS A 363 -33.52 -17.08 1.39
CA HIS A 363 -32.32 -17.39 2.19
C HIS A 363 -30.97 -16.95 1.56
N PRO A 364 -30.79 -15.71 1.12
CA PRO A 364 -29.46 -15.24 0.73
C PRO A 364 -28.60 -15.01 1.97
N ASP A 365 -27.29 -14.97 1.76
CA ASP A 365 -26.34 -14.57 2.79
C ASP A 365 -26.70 -13.20 3.36
N VAL A 366 -26.50 -13.05 4.68
CA VAL A 366 -26.87 -11.83 5.40
C VAL A 366 -26.17 -10.60 4.80
N ASN A 367 -24.91 -10.72 4.37
CA ASN A 367 -24.16 -9.61 3.78
C ASN A 367 -24.72 -9.19 2.43
N VAL A 368 -25.26 -10.14 1.65
CA VAL A 368 -25.92 -9.86 0.37
C VAL A 368 -27.20 -9.05 0.58
N HIS A 369 -28.02 -9.43 1.56
CA HIS A 369 -29.21 -8.66 1.92
C HIS A 369 -28.87 -7.27 2.45
N ARG A 370 -27.89 -7.15 3.35
CA ARG A 370 -27.44 -5.83 3.84
C ARG A 370 -26.99 -4.93 2.69
N ALA A 371 -26.14 -5.45 1.79
CA ALA A 371 -25.67 -4.70 0.62
C ALA A 371 -26.83 -4.28 -0.29
N ALA A 372 -27.80 -5.16 -0.54
CA ALA A 372 -28.96 -4.86 -1.38
C ALA A 372 -29.86 -3.77 -0.76
N ILE A 373 -30.10 -3.81 0.55
CA ILE A 373 -30.85 -2.76 1.26
C ILE A 373 -30.11 -1.41 1.18
N ILE A 374 -28.77 -1.41 1.31
CA ILE A 374 -27.96 -0.20 1.18
C ILE A 374 -28.05 0.39 -0.23
N VAL A 375 -27.94 -0.42 -1.29
CA VAL A 375 -28.12 0.04 -2.68
C VAL A 375 -29.48 0.72 -2.84
N LEU A 376 -30.54 0.05 -2.35
CA LEU A 376 -31.89 0.57 -2.42
C LEU A 376 -32.03 1.91 -1.67
N ASN A 377 -31.45 2.00 -0.47
CA ASN A 377 -31.44 3.21 0.32
C ASN A 377 -30.74 4.37 -0.39
N ASP A 378 -29.62 4.12 -1.05
CA ASP A 378 -28.84 5.15 -1.75
C ASP A 378 -29.57 5.66 -2.99
N ILE A 379 -30.20 4.75 -3.76
CA ILE A 379 -31.05 5.10 -4.91
C ILE A 379 -32.19 6.00 -4.46
N LEU A 380 -32.83 5.68 -3.34
CA LEU A 380 -33.91 6.48 -2.78
C LEU A 380 -33.40 7.82 -2.21
N GLY A 381 -32.28 7.81 -1.49
CA GLY A 381 -31.82 8.94 -0.68
C GLY A 381 -30.97 10.00 -1.39
N GLY A 382 -30.41 9.72 -2.56
CA GLY A 382 -29.38 10.61 -3.13
C GLY A 382 -29.18 10.57 -4.63
N VAL A 383 -29.99 9.84 -5.39
CA VAL A 383 -29.92 9.89 -6.85
C VAL A 383 -31.16 10.64 -7.31
N GLY A 384 -31.04 11.88 -7.81
CA GLY A 384 -32.18 12.66 -8.30
C GLY A 384 -32.71 12.12 -9.63
N CYS A 385 -32.99 10.83 -9.64
CA CYS A 385 -34.09 10.26 -10.38
C CYS A 385 -35.32 11.12 -10.10
N SER A 386 -35.85 11.75 -11.14
CA SER A 386 -37.16 12.36 -11.06
C SER A 386 -38.09 11.32 -10.42
N VAL A 387 -38.73 11.70 -9.32
CA VAL A 387 -39.51 10.75 -8.53
C VAL A 387 -40.62 10.09 -9.36
N SER A 388 -41.01 10.72 -10.47
CA SER A 388 -41.85 10.16 -11.53
C SER A 388 -41.34 8.83 -12.11
N VAL A 389 -40.02 8.65 -12.24
CA VAL A 389 -39.38 7.46 -12.83
C VAL A 389 -39.42 6.28 -11.88
N ILE A 390 -39.37 6.50 -10.57
CA ILE A 390 -39.40 5.43 -9.56
C ILE A 390 -40.80 5.17 -9.00
N ALA A 391 -41.80 5.97 -9.39
CA ALA A 391 -43.14 5.96 -8.81
C ALA A 391 -43.81 4.58 -8.82
N HIS A 392 -43.66 3.81 -9.92
CA HIS A 392 -44.22 2.45 -10.02
C HIS A 392 -43.51 1.42 -9.14
N HIS A 393 -42.27 1.70 -8.71
CA HIS A 393 -41.49 0.83 -7.84
C HIS A 393 -41.69 1.11 -6.35
N LEU A 394 -42.13 2.31 -5.96
CA LEU A 394 -42.23 2.73 -4.55
C LEU A 394 -43.05 1.76 -3.70
N ARG A 395 -44.22 1.33 -4.20
CA ARG A 395 -45.10 0.40 -3.47
C ARG A 395 -44.48 -1.00 -3.33
N PRO A 396 -44.02 -1.66 -4.41
CA PRO A 396 -43.31 -2.94 -4.30
C PRO A 396 -42.10 -2.90 -3.36
N ILE A 397 -41.33 -1.79 -3.39
CA ILE A 397 -40.19 -1.57 -2.52
C ILE A 397 -40.64 -1.49 -1.05
N TYR A 398 -41.65 -0.66 -0.76
CA TYR A 398 -42.18 -0.51 0.59
C TYR A 398 -42.67 -1.84 1.18
N GLU A 399 -43.49 -2.57 0.41
CA GLU A 399 -44.04 -3.87 0.84
C GLU A 399 -42.92 -4.87 1.17
N GLN A 400 -41.87 -4.92 0.33
CA GLN A 400 -40.73 -5.81 0.57
C GLN A 400 -39.92 -5.39 1.81
N LEU A 401 -39.67 -4.10 2.00
CA LEU A 401 -38.93 -3.60 3.17
C LEU A 401 -39.68 -3.87 4.48
N VAL A 402 -41.02 -3.76 4.48
CA VAL A 402 -41.85 -4.11 5.65
C VAL A 402 -41.70 -5.59 6.01
N VAL A 403 -41.76 -6.48 5.01
CA VAL A 403 -41.54 -7.92 5.22
C VAL A 403 -40.16 -8.17 5.82
N LEU A 404 -39.10 -7.53 5.29
CA LEU A 404 -37.74 -7.68 5.81
C LEU A 404 -37.62 -7.15 7.25
N ARG A 405 -38.17 -5.97 7.56
CA ARG A 405 -38.19 -5.41 8.92
C ARG A 405 -38.87 -6.33 9.93
N GLU A 406 -39.92 -7.05 9.54
CA GLU A 406 -40.72 -7.85 10.49
C GLU A 406 -40.20 -9.27 10.67
N SER A 407 -39.61 -9.87 9.62
CA SER A 407 -39.34 -11.31 9.58
C SER A 407 -37.88 -11.69 9.34
N HIS A 408 -37.00 -10.75 9.00
CA HIS A 408 -35.61 -11.08 8.67
C HIS A 408 -34.83 -11.55 9.92
N PRO A 409 -34.06 -12.66 9.84
CA PRO A 409 -33.36 -13.23 11.00
C PRO A 409 -32.26 -12.32 11.57
N ASP A 410 -31.58 -11.55 10.71
CA ASP A 410 -30.53 -10.63 11.11
C ASP A 410 -31.06 -9.26 11.56
N ASP A 411 -30.64 -8.82 12.75
CA ASP A 411 -31.06 -7.57 13.39
C ASP A 411 -30.62 -6.33 12.61
N LEU A 412 -29.40 -6.36 12.05
CA LEU A 412 -28.87 -5.24 11.26
C LEU A 412 -29.65 -5.07 9.95
N CYS A 413 -30.02 -6.15 9.26
CA CYS A 413 -30.93 -6.06 8.12
C CYS A 413 -32.28 -5.43 8.49
N ARG A 414 -32.86 -5.78 9.64
CA ARG A 414 -34.14 -5.18 10.09
C ARG A 414 -33.98 -3.68 10.35
N LEU A 415 -32.86 -3.27 10.97
CA LEU A 415 -32.53 -1.86 11.21
C LEU A 415 -32.31 -1.09 9.90
N HIS A 416 -31.56 -1.66 8.96
CA HIS A 416 -31.36 -1.05 7.64
C HIS A 416 -32.67 -0.91 6.89
N ALA A 417 -33.53 -1.93 6.90
CA ALA A 417 -34.84 -1.87 6.27
C ALA A 417 -35.72 -0.78 6.90
N GLU A 418 -35.72 -0.64 8.23
CA GLU A 418 -36.44 0.43 8.94
C GLU A 418 -35.95 1.83 8.53
N ALA A 419 -34.64 2.03 8.48
CA ALA A 419 -34.05 3.29 8.03
C ALA A 419 -34.44 3.62 6.57
N THR A 420 -34.44 2.63 5.68
CA THR A 420 -34.85 2.81 4.29
C THR A 420 -36.34 3.11 4.14
N ILE A 421 -37.21 2.49 4.96
CA ILE A 421 -38.64 2.81 5.00
C ILE A 421 -38.86 4.27 5.41
N LEU A 422 -38.11 4.77 6.39
CA LEU A 422 -38.19 6.16 6.82
C LEU A 422 -37.83 7.11 5.67
N ASN A 423 -36.73 6.85 4.98
CA ASN A 423 -36.29 7.64 3.82
C ASN A 423 -37.34 7.60 2.70
N LEU A 424 -37.87 6.42 2.38
CA LEU A 424 -38.95 6.25 1.41
C LEU A 424 -40.21 7.05 1.79
N THR A 425 -40.56 7.05 3.06
CA THR A 425 -41.74 7.80 3.57
C THR A 425 -41.53 9.31 3.44
N LEU A 426 -40.32 9.82 3.66
CA LEU A 426 -39.98 11.24 3.47
C LEU A 426 -40.10 11.62 1.99
N LEU A 427 -39.58 10.80 1.08
CA LEU A 427 -39.71 11.01 -0.37
C LEU A 427 -41.17 10.99 -0.82
N MET A 428 -41.97 10.04 -0.34
CA MET A 428 -43.40 9.97 -0.65
C MET A 428 -44.16 11.19 -0.12
N LYS A 429 -43.76 11.77 1.02
CA LYS A 429 -44.36 13.01 1.52
C LYS A 429 -44.03 14.19 0.62
N GLN A 430 -42.77 14.32 0.20
CA GLN A 430 -42.33 15.37 -0.75
C GLN A 430 -43.11 15.30 -2.07
N LEU A 431 -43.43 14.09 -2.57
CA LEU A 431 -44.27 13.91 -3.75
C LEU A 431 -45.72 14.39 -3.59
N LEU A 432 -46.28 14.20 -2.39
CA LEU A 432 -47.69 14.45 -2.10
C LEU A 432 -47.94 15.89 -1.65
N THR A 433 -46.90 16.60 -1.21
CA THR A 433 -46.90 18.03 -1.00
C THR A 433 -46.41 18.71 -2.28
N PRO A 434 -47.29 19.23 -3.16
CA PRO A 434 -46.82 20.05 -4.28
C PRO A 434 -45.98 21.20 -3.73
N ASP A 435 -44.87 21.53 -4.40
CA ASP A 435 -44.14 22.75 -4.13
C ASP A 435 -45.11 23.93 -4.28
N ASP A 436 -45.47 24.57 -3.17
CA ASP A 436 -45.95 25.95 -3.17
C ASP A 436 -44.76 26.83 -3.56
N GLN A 437 -44.41 26.88 -4.85
CA GLN A 437 -43.44 27.82 -5.40
C GLN A 437 -43.97 28.43 -6.70
N ASP A 438 -44.57 29.61 -6.51
CA ASP A 438 -44.63 30.71 -7.47
C ASP A 438 -43.22 31.19 -7.88
#